data_AF-A0A7K0WUA7-F1
#
_entry.id   AF-A0A7K0WUA7-F1
#
_cell.length_a   1.000
_cell.length_b   1.000
_cell.length_c   1.000
_cell.angle_alpha   90.00
_cell.angle_beta   90.00
_cell.angle_gamma   90.00
#
_symmetry.space_group_name_H-M   'P 1'
#
loop_
_entity.id
_entity.type
_entity.pdbx_description
1 polymer ?
#
loop_
_entity_poly.entity_id
_entity_poly.type
_entity_poly.pdbx_seq_one_letter_code
_entity_poly.pdbx_strand_id
1 'polypeptide(L)'
;MALLVFGPPEARRSFVAVMRLVATALGTRPFEGNEAELVSMFAALEGCAGCHGLDESFDFSDLLADEDPWEDSEEAIAMILSGLPSEADRQEAVHAGMLVGLFADEPDPEAAKAARWVAKRLGVDDTEAAGIEQIASEGSASAKADLFRRFLSERIAVDGDVISARMDRHDLASLTRPETIVEYHRLLAEAPEGSLGAVMRDFYQDASFDIPGMPGVPLPVEFLGSHDVHHVLAGYNTSAQGEVYTAVFNAGNASAGIGWLSVVLLQWHQGVKLGVFPEGHSHLDPEIMATAAHRGSQTTTDLYSASWDWMALLNEPFDQVCSSLGIPEGSLVRPGDFWGPPPEGS
;
A
#
# COMPACT_ATOMS: atom_id res chain seq x y z
N MET A 1 -6.11 3.11 6.55
CA MET A 1 -7.20 3.81 5.81
C MET A 1 -8.58 3.68 6.47
N ALA A 2 -8.71 3.04 7.63
CA ALA A 2 -10.02 2.72 8.19
C ALA A 2 -10.78 3.98 8.64
N LEU A 3 -10.10 4.98 9.21
CA LEU A 3 -10.74 6.24 9.62
C LEU A 3 -11.09 7.16 8.45
N LEU A 4 -10.29 7.15 7.39
CA LEU A 4 -10.59 7.88 6.14
C LEU A 4 -11.92 7.41 5.53
N VAL A 5 -12.16 6.10 5.53
CA VAL A 5 -13.32 5.48 4.87
C VAL A 5 -14.51 5.29 5.82
N PHE A 6 -14.29 4.80 7.03
CA PHE A 6 -15.32 4.38 7.99
C PHE A 6 -15.34 5.20 9.28
N GLY A 7 -14.49 6.24 9.39
CA GLY A 7 -14.43 7.08 10.58
C GLY A 7 -15.67 7.96 10.76
N PRO A 8 -15.83 8.56 11.97
CA PRO A 8 -16.87 9.55 12.20
C PRO A 8 -16.70 10.78 11.29
N PRO A 9 -17.77 11.58 11.05
CA PRO A 9 -17.73 12.73 10.15
C PRO A 9 -16.53 13.66 10.38
N GLU A 10 -16.24 13.99 11.64
CA GLU A 10 -15.16 14.90 12.02
C GLU A 10 -13.78 14.33 11.65
N ALA A 11 -13.55 13.04 11.87
CA ALA A 11 -12.30 12.38 11.48
C ALA A 11 -12.16 12.36 9.97
N ARG A 12 -13.19 11.92 9.23
CA ARG A 12 -13.16 11.88 7.77
C ARG A 12 -12.88 13.25 7.17
N ARG A 13 -13.49 14.29 7.73
CA ARG A 13 -13.25 15.68 7.35
C ARG A 13 -11.80 16.10 7.57
N SER A 14 -11.19 15.75 8.71
CA SER A 14 -9.77 16.02 8.96
C SER A 14 -8.86 15.32 7.95
N PHE A 15 -9.17 14.08 7.57
CA PHE A 15 -8.41 13.36 6.54
C PHE A 15 -8.52 14.03 5.17
N VAL A 16 -9.74 14.34 4.71
CA VAL A 16 -9.95 15.03 3.41
C VAL A 16 -9.26 16.40 3.40
N ALA A 17 -9.26 17.13 4.52
CA ALA A 17 -8.56 18.41 4.63
C ALA A 17 -7.03 18.26 4.54
N VAL A 18 -6.43 17.24 5.17
CA VAL A 18 -5.00 16.94 5.01
C VAL A 18 -4.69 16.63 3.55
N MET A 19 -5.49 15.77 2.91
CA MET A 19 -5.32 15.42 1.51
C MET A 19 -5.44 16.66 0.60
N ARG A 20 -6.40 17.54 0.87
CA ARG A 20 -6.61 18.82 0.15
C ARG A 20 -5.40 19.76 0.26
N LEU A 21 -4.84 19.90 1.46
CA LEU A 21 -3.64 20.71 1.71
C LEU A 21 -2.44 20.17 0.94
N VAL A 22 -2.28 18.83 0.87
CA VAL A 22 -1.19 18.23 0.09
C VAL A 22 -1.43 18.38 -1.42
N ALA A 23 -2.65 18.14 -1.91
CA ALA A 23 -3.01 18.25 -3.33
C ALA A 23 -2.70 19.63 -3.91
N THR A 24 -2.85 20.68 -3.11
CA THR A 24 -2.60 22.08 -3.51
C THR A 24 -1.24 22.63 -3.11
N ALA A 25 -0.37 21.79 -2.56
CA ALA A 25 0.88 22.24 -1.97
C ALA A 25 0.67 23.46 -1.06
N LEU A 26 -0.24 23.30 -0.09
CA LEU A 26 -0.64 24.32 0.89
C LEU A 26 -1.30 25.57 0.26
N GLY A 27 -2.17 25.38 -0.73
CA GLY A 27 -2.88 26.47 -1.41
C GLY A 27 -2.05 27.20 -2.48
N THR A 28 -0.85 26.73 -2.81
CA THR A 28 0.01 27.40 -3.79
C THR A 28 -0.33 27.08 -5.25
N ARG A 29 -1.20 26.09 -5.49
CA ARG A 29 -1.69 25.68 -6.81
C ARG A 29 -3.19 25.30 -6.78
N PRO A 30 -3.90 25.34 -7.93
CA PRO A 30 -5.32 25.00 -8.01
C PRO A 30 -5.61 23.53 -7.65
N PHE A 31 -6.87 23.25 -7.35
CA PHE A 31 -7.39 21.91 -7.05
C PHE A 31 -7.87 21.21 -8.32
N GLU A 32 -6.93 20.70 -9.10
CA GLU A 32 -7.23 20.03 -10.35
C GLU A 32 -6.29 18.84 -10.57
N GLY A 33 -6.59 18.00 -11.55
CA GLY A 33 -5.77 16.84 -11.90
C GLY A 33 -6.04 15.59 -11.06
N ASN A 34 -5.16 14.60 -11.21
CA ASN A 34 -5.30 13.26 -10.62
C ASN A 34 -5.36 13.31 -9.09
N GLU A 35 -4.62 14.23 -8.46
CA GLU A 35 -4.64 14.45 -7.02
C GLU A 35 -6.01 14.93 -6.55
N ALA A 36 -6.63 15.87 -7.25
CA ALA A 36 -7.97 16.38 -6.91
C ALA A 36 -9.06 15.32 -7.12
N GLU A 37 -8.94 14.52 -8.19
CA GLU A 37 -9.82 13.37 -8.43
C GLU A 37 -9.71 12.33 -7.31
N LEU A 38 -8.49 12.03 -6.85
CA LEU A 38 -8.26 11.13 -5.73
C LEU A 38 -8.91 11.63 -4.43
N VAL A 39 -8.68 12.90 -4.07
CA VAL A 39 -9.29 13.51 -2.88
C VAL A 39 -10.81 13.47 -2.99
N SER A 40 -11.35 13.80 -4.16
CA SER A 40 -12.80 13.78 -4.43
C SER A 40 -13.38 12.37 -4.31
N MET A 41 -12.67 11.36 -4.82
CA MET A 41 -13.06 9.95 -4.69
C MET A 41 -13.14 9.54 -3.22
N PHE A 42 -12.12 9.84 -2.40
CA PHE A 42 -12.13 9.49 -0.97
C PHE A 42 -13.19 10.26 -0.17
N ALA A 43 -13.47 11.51 -0.54
CA ALA A 43 -14.57 12.28 0.02
C ALA A 43 -15.93 11.68 -0.36
N ALA A 44 -16.08 11.20 -1.60
CA ALA A 44 -17.31 10.59 -2.11
C ALA A 44 -17.52 9.14 -1.67
N LEU A 45 -16.51 8.46 -1.11
CA LEU A 45 -16.68 7.13 -0.53
C LEU A 45 -17.70 7.22 0.61
N GLU A 46 -18.95 6.87 0.34
CA GLU A 46 -19.93 6.60 1.38
C GLU A 46 -19.45 5.33 2.08
N GLY A 47 -18.82 5.47 3.25
CA GLY A 47 -18.29 4.34 4.00
C GLY A 47 -19.42 3.40 4.36
N CYS A 48 -19.68 2.37 3.52
CA CYS A 48 -20.81 1.43 3.57
C CYS A 48 -21.89 1.79 4.61
N ALA A 49 -22.52 2.95 4.45
CA ALA A 49 -23.27 3.58 5.54
C ALA A 49 -24.57 2.81 5.83
N GLY A 50 -25.04 2.04 4.84
CA GLY A 50 -26.10 1.06 4.99
C GLY A 50 -25.76 -0.15 5.89
N CYS A 51 -24.49 -0.41 6.18
CA CYS A 51 -24.07 -1.51 7.07
C CYS A 51 -23.97 -1.09 8.54
N HIS A 52 -23.87 0.21 8.83
CA HIS A 52 -23.65 0.76 10.18
C HIS A 52 -24.69 1.81 10.63
N GLY A 53 -25.74 2.06 9.85
CA GLY A 53 -26.87 2.90 10.29
C GLY A 53 -26.59 4.40 10.31
N LEU A 54 -25.64 4.87 9.50
CA LEU A 54 -25.40 6.30 9.27
C LEU A 54 -26.17 6.71 8.01
N ASP A 55 -27.33 7.37 8.20
CA ASP A 55 -28.27 7.74 7.13
C ASP A 55 -27.98 9.16 6.57
N GLU A 56 -26.78 9.69 6.83
CA GLU A 56 -26.39 11.07 6.49
C GLU A 56 -25.32 11.09 5.39
N SER A 57 -25.63 11.73 4.26
CA SER A 57 -24.64 12.13 3.27
C SER A 57 -23.70 13.16 3.88
N PHE A 58 -22.39 12.93 3.80
CA PHE A 58 -21.38 13.87 4.29
C PHE A 58 -21.19 15.02 3.30
N ASP A 59 -21.23 16.27 3.80
CA ASP A 59 -20.96 17.45 3.00
C ASP A 59 -19.48 17.84 3.11
N PHE A 60 -18.74 17.61 2.02
CA PHE A 60 -17.35 18.06 1.85
C PHE A 60 -17.24 19.19 0.81
N SER A 61 -18.35 19.80 0.40
CA SER A 61 -18.36 20.78 -0.69
C SER A 61 -17.43 21.96 -0.46
N ASP A 62 -17.24 22.37 0.80
CA ASP A 62 -16.32 23.44 1.16
C ASP A 62 -14.83 23.04 1.07
N LEU A 63 -14.51 21.76 1.28
CA LEU A 63 -13.18 21.21 1.06
C LEU A 63 -12.91 20.94 -0.42
N LEU A 64 -13.94 20.65 -1.21
CA LEU A 64 -13.82 20.30 -2.62
C LEU A 64 -14.04 21.48 -3.58
N ALA A 65 -14.49 22.63 -3.08
CA ALA A 65 -14.72 23.82 -3.90
C ALA A 65 -13.42 24.37 -4.52
N ASP A 66 -13.57 24.96 -5.70
CA ASP A 66 -12.50 25.69 -6.41
C ASP A 66 -12.12 27.00 -5.70
N GLU A 67 -13.04 27.60 -4.94
CA GLU A 67 -12.80 28.84 -4.20
C GLU A 67 -12.10 28.57 -2.85
N ASP A 68 -11.04 29.34 -2.60
CA ASP A 68 -9.96 28.99 -1.68
C ASP A 68 -10.13 29.57 -0.27
N PRO A 69 -10.13 28.70 0.77
CA PRO A 69 -9.63 29.10 2.08
C PRO A 69 -8.61 28.14 2.72
N TRP A 70 -8.21 27.04 2.06
CA TRP A 70 -7.40 25.99 2.69
C TRP A 70 -5.91 26.13 2.34
N GLU A 71 -5.30 27.15 2.94
CA GLU A 71 -3.86 27.42 2.93
C GLU A 71 -3.21 27.08 4.29
N ASP A 72 -1.89 27.28 4.42
CA ASP A 72 -1.19 27.27 5.71
C ASP A 72 -1.82 28.29 6.68
N SER A 73 -2.72 27.83 7.53
CA SER A 73 -3.41 28.63 8.55
C SER A 73 -3.56 27.87 9.86
N GLU A 74 -3.60 28.59 10.97
CA GLU A 74 -3.84 28.00 12.30
C GLU A 74 -5.28 27.44 12.41
N GLU A 75 -6.22 28.07 11.71
CA GLU A 75 -7.62 27.64 11.64
C GLU A 75 -7.74 26.25 10.98
N ALA A 76 -7.04 26.03 9.86
CA ALA A 76 -7.04 24.74 9.19
C ALA A 76 -6.45 23.63 10.09
N ILE A 77 -5.32 23.89 10.75
CA ILE A 77 -4.69 22.94 11.66
C ILE A 77 -5.57 22.65 12.87
N ALA A 78 -6.20 23.67 13.47
CA ALA A 78 -7.11 23.49 14.60
C ALA A 78 -8.32 22.62 14.23
N MET A 79 -8.87 22.80 13.02
CA MET A 79 -9.94 21.95 12.49
C MET A 79 -9.46 20.50 12.37
N ILE A 80 -8.32 20.26 11.72
CA ILE A 80 -7.77 18.92 11.52
C ILE A 80 -7.55 18.21 12.87
N LEU A 81 -6.94 18.91 13.84
CA LEU A 81 -6.67 18.37 15.18
C LEU A 81 -7.95 18.02 15.96
N SER A 82 -9.04 18.76 15.74
CA SER A 82 -10.30 18.50 16.43
C SER A 82 -10.91 17.14 16.09
N GLY A 83 -10.77 16.69 14.84
CA GLY A 83 -11.23 15.37 14.38
C GLY A 83 -10.23 14.23 14.60
N LEU A 84 -8.99 14.52 15.00
CA LEU A 84 -7.89 13.55 15.14
C LEU A 84 -7.25 13.65 16.53
N PRO A 85 -7.96 13.19 17.59
CA PRO A 85 -7.52 13.39 18.97
C PRO A 85 -6.27 12.57 19.32
N SER A 86 -6.06 11.41 18.70
CA SER A 86 -4.90 10.56 18.99
C SER A 86 -3.75 10.81 18.01
N GLU A 87 -2.52 10.54 18.47
CA GLU A 87 -1.32 10.64 17.63
C GLU A 87 -1.35 9.65 16.46
N ALA A 88 -1.93 8.46 16.67
CA ALA A 88 -2.09 7.45 15.63
C ALA A 88 -3.02 7.94 14.51
N ASP A 89 -4.15 8.57 14.85
CA ASP A 89 -5.08 9.10 13.85
C ASP A 89 -4.44 10.23 13.04
N ARG A 90 -3.64 11.08 13.70
CA ARG A 90 -2.88 12.15 13.04
C ARG A 90 -1.81 11.58 12.10
N GLN A 91 -1.09 10.53 12.52
CA GLN A 91 -0.11 9.84 11.67
C GLN A 91 -0.80 9.24 10.44
N GLU A 92 -1.95 8.58 10.62
CA GLU A 92 -2.71 7.99 9.51
C GLU A 92 -3.23 9.06 8.54
N ALA A 93 -3.61 10.25 9.03
CA ALA A 93 -3.99 11.36 8.17
C ALA A 93 -2.82 11.91 7.35
N VAL A 94 -1.62 12.04 7.95
CA VAL A 94 -0.40 12.39 7.21
C VAL A 94 -0.11 11.36 6.11
N HIS A 95 -0.25 10.08 6.44
CA HIS A 95 -0.10 8.99 5.49
C HIS A 95 -1.08 9.11 4.31
N ALA A 96 -2.35 9.43 4.56
CA ALA A 96 -3.32 9.71 3.51
C ALA A 96 -2.93 10.94 2.66
N GLY A 97 -2.38 11.98 3.29
CA GLY A 97 -1.81 13.14 2.58
C GLY A 97 -0.64 12.76 1.67
N MET A 98 0.29 11.92 2.14
CA MET A 98 1.41 11.44 1.32
C MET A 98 0.93 10.69 0.08
N LEU A 99 -0.13 9.89 0.19
CA LEU A 99 -0.72 9.20 -0.96
C LEU A 99 -1.09 10.18 -2.08
N VAL A 100 -1.62 11.36 -1.75
CA VAL A 100 -1.96 12.36 -2.78
C VAL A 100 -0.76 12.71 -3.66
N GLY A 101 0.40 13.01 -3.06
CA GLY A 101 1.62 13.33 -3.83
C GLY A 101 2.23 12.12 -4.55
N LEU A 102 1.87 10.89 -4.14
CA LEU A 102 2.34 9.64 -4.73
C LEU A 102 1.45 9.12 -5.86
N PHE A 103 0.28 9.72 -6.07
CA PHE A 103 -0.62 9.44 -7.20
C PHE A 103 -0.41 10.36 -8.40
N ALA A 104 0.45 11.37 -8.25
CA ALA A 104 0.97 12.07 -9.41
C ALA A 104 1.81 11.10 -10.25
N ASP A 105 1.68 11.18 -11.58
CA ASP A 105 2.41 10.31 -12.52
C ASP A 105 3.93 10.35 -12.29
N GLU A 106 4.45 11.50 -11.84
CA GLU A 106 5.86 11.71 -11.51
C GLU A 106 5.99 12.18 -10.05
N PRO A 107 7.14 11.96 -9.38
CA PRO A 107 7.36 12.45 -8.03
C PRO A 107 7.15 13.97 -7.92
N ASP A 108 6.24 14.39 -7.04
CA ASP A 108 5.89 15.79 -6.82
C ASP A 108 6.60 16.35 -5.56
N PRO A 109 7.65 17.18 -5.72
CA PRO A 109 8.40 17.73 -4.60
C PRO A 109 7.57 18.65 -3.69
N GLU A 110 6.65 19.43 -4.26
CA GLU A 110 5.88 20.40 -3.47
C GLU A 110 4.77 19.71 -2.68
N ALA A 111 4.12 18.69 -3.25
CA ALA A 111 3.19 17.84 -2.49
C ALA A 111 3.92 17.05 -1.37
N ALA A 112 5.09 16.47 -1.66
CA ALA A 112 5.88 15.75 -0.64
C ALA A 112 6.32 16.67 0.50
N LYS A 113 6.75 17.90 0.18
CA LYS A 113 7.09 18.94 1.15
C LYS A 113 5.86 19.38 1.96
N ALA A 114 4.70 19.51 1.33
CA ALA A 114 3.44 19.80 2.02
C ALA A 114 3.06 18.68 3.00
N ALA A 115 3.18 17.41 2.61
CA ALA A 115 2.88 16.28 3.50
C ALA A 115 3.80 16.26 4.73
N ARG A 116 5.11 16.51 4.54
CA ARG A 116 6.05 16.65 5.66
C ARG A 116 5.73 17.85 6.54
N TRP A 117 5.34 18.97 5.94
CA TRP A 117 4.92 20.15 6.67
C TRP A 117 3.70 19.86 7.55
N VAL A 118 2.69 19.14 7.03
CA VAL A 118 1.52 18.71 7.80
C VAL A 118 1.95 17.83 8.96
N ALA A 119 2.84 16.85 8.74
CA ALA A 119 3.36 15.97 9.79
C ALA A 119 3.94 16.76 10.98
N LYS A 120 4.75 17.78 10.69
CA LYS A 120 5.32 18.66 11.71
C LYS A 120 4.25 19.46 12.47
N ARG A 121 3.24 19.98 11.77
CA ARG A 121 2.14 20.75 12.40
C ARG A 121 1.21 19.89 13.24
N LEU A 122 1.00 18.64 12.86
CA LEU A 122 0.23 17.67 13.63
C LEU A 122 1.04 17.02 14.77
N GLY A 123 2.34 17.32 14.85
CA GLY A 123 3.22 16.83 15.91
C GLY A 123 3.39 15.32 15.89
N VAL A 124 3.54 14.74 14.70
CA VAL A 124 3.73 13.30 14.48
C VAL A 124 5.06 13.02 13.79
N ASP A 125 5.42 11.74 13.62
CA ASP A 125 6.66 11.36 12.96
C ASP A 125 6.65 11.77 11.48
N ASP A 126 7.68 12.51 11.06
CA ASP A 126 7.85 12.98 9.68
C ASP A 126 8.92 12.20 8.91
N THR A 127 9.41 11.06 9.44
CA THR A 127 10.56 10.34 8.86
C THR A 127 10.24 9.81 7.47
N GLU A 128 9.07 9.20 7.27
CA GLU A 128 8.65 8.71 5.96
C GLU A 128 8.43 9.84 4.96
N ALA A 129 7.72 10.89 5.37
CA ALA A 129 7.47 12.07 4.54
C ALA A 129 8.78 12.78 4.15
N ALA A 130 9.75 12.88 5.06
CA ALA A 130 11.07 13.42 4.78
C ALA A 130 11.86 12.56 3.78
N GLY A 131 11.72 11.24 3.85
CA GLY A 131 12.31 10.32 2.88
C GLY A 131 11.72 10.52 1.48
N ILE A 132 10.39 10.57 1.38
CA ILE A 132 9.67 10.80 0.11
C ILE A 132 10.03 12.18 -0.46
N GLU A 133 10.08 13.24 0.36
CA GLU A 133 10.51 14.57 -0.06
C GLU A 133 11.93 14.57 -0.65
N GLN A 134 12.89 13.88 -0.01
CA GLN A 134 14.25 13.75 -0.54
C GLN A 134 14.31 12.96 -1.84
N ILE A 135 13.47 11.94 -1.99
CA ILE A 135 13.37 11.16 -3.23
C ILE A 135 12.82 12.04 -4.35
N ALA A 136 11.72 12.75 -4.11
CA ALA A 136 11.06 13.60 -5.11
C ALA A 136 11.93 14.81 -5.49
N SER A 137 12.54 15.47 -4.51
CA SER A 137 13.28 16.73 -4.74
C SER A 137 14.69 16.51 -5.28
N GLU A 138 15.36 15.43 -4.87
CA GLU A 138 16.80 15.24 -5.09
C GLU A 138 17.15 13.90 -5.74
N GLY A 139 16.19 13.00 -5.94
CA GLY A 139 16.46 11.62 -6.37
C GLY A 139 17.33 10.85 -5.37
N SER A 140 17.28 11.21 -4.09
CA SER A 140 18.23 10.78 -3.06
C SER A 140 18.34 9.25 -2.93
N ALA A 141 19.49 8.70 -3.30
CA ALA A 141 19.76 7.26 -3.21
C ALA A 141 19.75 6.75 -1.76
N SER A 142 20.22 7.56 -0.80
CA SER A 142 20.18 7.20 0.62
C SER A 142 18.75 7.16 1.16
N ALA A 143 17.87 8.07 0.72
CA ALA A 143 16.47 8.04 1.10
C ALA A 143 15.76 6.81 0.52
N LYS A 144 16.04 6.44 -0.74
CA LYS A 144 15.54 5.20 -1.36
C LYS A 144 15.98 3.96 -0.58
N ALA A 145 17.26 3.88 -0.22
CA ALA A 145 17.81 2.76 0.55
C ALA A 145 17.21 2.68 1.96
N ASP A 146 17.05 3.82 2.64
CA ASP A 146 16.44 3.88 3.97
C ASP A 146 14.97 3.45 3.96
N LEU A 147 14.20 3.96 3.00
CA LEU A 147 12.79 3.58 2.84
C LEU A 147 12.65 2.07 2.60
N PHE A 148 13.45 1.50 1.69
CA PHE A 148 13.45 0.06 1.42
C PHE A 148 13.91 -0.77 2.63
N ARG A 149 14.88 -0.26 3.41
CA ARG A 149 15.36 -0.90 4.65
C ARG A 149 14.27 -0.96 5.71
N ARG A 150 13.57 0.16 5.97
CA ARG A 150 12.47 0.23 6.95
C ARG A 150 11.31 -0.68 6.55
N PHE A 151 10.95 -0.63 5.27
CA PHE A 151 9.95 -1.49 4.67
C PHE A 151 10.23 -2.98 4.89
N LEU A 152 11.44 -3.45 4.56
CA LEU A 152 11.81 -4.84 4.82
C LEU A 152 11.83 -5.15 6.32
N SER A 153 12.41 -4.25 7.13
CA SER A 153 12.50 -4.43 8.58
C SER A 153 11.14 -4.68 9.22
N GLU A 154 10.13 -3.89 8.85
CA GLU A 154 8.76 -4.03 9.34
C GLU A 154 8.10 -5.31 8.81
N ARG A 155 8.24 -5.61 7.51
CA ARG A 155 7.56 -6.75 6.86
C ARG A 155 7.95 -8.10 7.41
N ILE A 156 9.22 -8.30 7.74
CA ILE A 156 9.72 -9.58 8.24
C ILE A 156 10.13 -9.51 9.71
N ALA A 157 9.82 -8.41 10.41
CA ALA A 157 10.18 -8.17 11.81
C ALA A 157 11.68 -8.41 12.11
N VAL A 158 12.55 -7.97 11.21
CA VAL A 158 14.01 -8.02 11.38
C VAL A 158 14.53 -6.64 11.67
N ASP A 159 15.47 -6.52 12.61
CA ASP A 159 16.08 -5.25 12.97
C ASP A 159 16.70 -4.53 11.76
N GLY A 160 16.46 -3.22 11.67
CA GLY A 160 16.89 -2.41 10.52
C GLY A 160 18.40 -2.37 10.30
N ASP A 161 19.23 -2.50 11.35
CA ASP A 161 20.70 -2.56 11.20
C ASP A 161 21.13 -3.89 10.60
N VAL A 162 20.42 -4.97 10.92
CA VAL A 162 20.63 -6.29 10.30
C VAL A 162 20.26 -6.25 8.82
N ILE A 163 19.13 -5.62 8.47
CA ILE A 163 18.75 -5.40 7.07
C ILE A 163 19.83 -4.58 6.34
N SER A 164 20.27 -3.47 6.92
CA SER A 164 21.32 -2.62 6.34
C SER A 164 22.60 -3.40 6.06
N ALA A 165 23.08 -4.18 7.04
CA ALA A 165 24.29 -4.98 6.91
C ALA A 165 24.18 -6.10 5.85
N ARG A 166 22.97 -6.52 5.48
CA ARG A 166 22.72 -7.49 4.40
C ARG A 166 22.58 -6.80 3.05
N MET A 167 21.95 -5.63 2.99
CA MET A 167 21.90 -4.79 1.80
C MET A 167 23.32 -4.42 1.32
N ASP A 168 24.19 -3.98 2.23
CA ASP A 168 25.59 -3.61 1.94
C ASP A 168 26.41 -4.78 1.34
N ARG A 169 26.02 -6.02 1.66
CA ARG A 169 26.66 -7.24 1.17
C ARG A 169 25.92 -7.88 -0.01
N HIS A 170 24.83 -7.29 -0.47
CA HIS A 170 23.93 -7.86 -1.49
C HIS A 170 23.48 -9.29 -1.16
N ASP A 171 23.16 -9.52 0.12
CA ASP A 171 22.96 -10.85 0.70
C ASP A 171 21.66 -10.90 1.54
N LEU A 172 20.61 -10.23 1.07
CA LEU A 172 19.31 -10.20 1.76
C LEU A 172 18.70 -11.61 1.87
N ALA A 173 18.83 -12.44 0.83
CA ALA A 173 18.32 -13.82 0.82
C ALA A 173 18.83 -14.69 1.99
N SER A 174 20.02 -14.42 2.54
CA SER A 174 20.55 -15.18 3.69
C SER A 174 19.89 -14.85 5.03
N LEU A 175 18.95 -13.90 5.08
CA LEU A 175 18.11 -13.68 6.25
C LEU A 175 17.20 -14.89 6.49
N THR A 176 16.77 -15.58 5.43
CA THR A 176 15.99 -16.81 5.55
C THR A 176 16.87 -17.95 6.04
N ARG A 177 16.40 -18.66 7.06
CA ARG A 177 17.07 -19.87 7.53
C ARG A 177 16.94 -21.01 6.51
N PRO A 178 17.97 -21.84 6.30
CA PRO A 178 17.90 -22.97 5.36
C PRO A 178 16.71 -23.90 5.59
N GLU A 179 16.33 -24.13 6.85
CA GLU A 179 15.19 -24.99 7.21
C GLU A 179 13.86 -24.40 6.75
N THR A 180 13.71 -23.06 6.78
CA THR A 180 12.53 -22.36 6.25
C THR A 180 12.42 -22.56 4.73
N ILE A 181 13.54 -22.49 4.00
CA ILE A 181 13.58 -22.72 2.55
C ILE A 181 13.13 -24.15 2.23
N VAL A 182 13.70 -25.14 2.93
CA VAL A 182 13.36 -26.55 2.73
C VAL A 182 11.88 -26.80 3.00
N GLU A 183 11.36 -26.24 4.08
CA GLU A 183 9.95 -26.38 4.43
C GLU A 183 9.02 -25.72 3.41
N TYR A 184 9.33 -24.49 2.99
CA TYR A 184 8.55 -23.79 1.98
C TYR A 184 8.49 -24.56 0.66
N HIS A 185 9.64 -25.06 0.18
CA HIS A 185 9.71 -25.82 -1.05
C HIS A 185 8.97 -27.16 -0.94
N ARG A 186 9.05 -27.83 0.23
CA ARG A 186 8.30 -29.06 0.50
C ARG A 186 6.79 -28.80 0.45
N LEU A 187 6.31 -27.75 1.14
CA LEU A 187 4.89 -27.39 1.16
C LEU A 187 4.38 -27.12 -0.26
N LEU A 188 5.08 -26.30 -1.05
CA LEU A 188 4.69 -26.06 -2.45
C LEU A 188 4.69 -27.34 -3.30
N ALA A 189 5.70 -28.21 -3.14
CA ALA A 189 5.78 -29.44 -3.93
C ALA A 189 4.69 -30.46 -3.58
N GLU A 190 4.26 -30.49 -2.32
CA GLU A 190 3.25 -31.42 -1.81
C GLU A 190 1.83 -30.84 -1.82
N ALA A 191 1.66 -29.57 -2.20
CA ALA A 191 0.38 -28.87 -2.15
C ALA A 191 -0.68 -29.55 -3.05
N PRO A 192 -1.83 -29.99 -2.49
CA PRO A 192 -2.90 -30.64 -3.25
C PRO A 192 -3.47 -29.75 -4.35
N GLU A 193 -4.01 -30.36 -5.41
CA GLU A 193 -4.71 -29.60 -6.46
C GLU A 193 -5.87 -28.77 -5.88
N GLY A 194 -5.99 -27.50 -6.30
CA GLY A 194 -6.98 -26.56 -5.76
C GLY A 194 -6.64 -25.97 -4.38
N SER A 195 -5.47 -26.29 -3.81
CA SER A 195 -4.94 -25.61 -2.61
C SER A 195 -4.28 -24.27 -2.96
N LEU A 196 -4.09 -23.40 -1.98
CA LEU A 196 -3.34 -22.14 -2.15
C LEU A 196 -1.95 -22.39 -2.76
N GLY A 197 -1.24 -23.41 -2.30
CA GLY A 197 0.10 -23.77 -2.78
C GLY A 197 0.09 -24.29 -4.21
N ALA A 198 -0.97 -24.95 -4.65
CA ALA A 198 -1.13 -25.29 -6.07
C ALA A 198 -1.30 -24.02 -6.93
N VAL A 199 -2.14 -23.08 -6.49
CA VAL A 199 -2.31 -21.79 -7.18
C VAL A 199 -1.00 -20.98 -7.18
N MET A 200 -0.21 -21.05 -6.11
CA MET A 200 1.12 -20.42 -6.06
C MET A 200 2.09 -21.02 -7.09
N ARG A 201 2.05 -22.34 -7.34
CA ARG A 201 2.88 -22.95 -8.40
C ARG A 201 2.50 -22.42 -9.77
N ASP A 202 1.20 -22.29 -10.05
CA ASP A 202 0.70 -21.71 -11.29
C ASP A 202 1.12 -20.24 -11.42
N PHE A 203 1.00 -19.47 -10.33
CA PHE A 203 1.48 -18.09 -10.25
C PHE A 203 2.96 -17.97 -10.63
N TYR A 204 3.84 -18.77 -10.03
CA TYR A 204 5.28 -18.75 -10.34
C TYR A 204 5.56 -19.10 -11.80
N GLN A 205 4.84 -20.09 -12.35
CA GLN A 205 4.98 -20.50 -13.74
C GLN A 205 4.52 -19.39 -14.70
N ASP A 206 3.35 -18.81 -14.47
CA ASP A 206 2.74 -17.80 -15.34
C ASP A 206 3.48 -16.46 -15.29
N ALA A 207 3.86 -16.02 -14.09
CA ALA A 207 4.65 -14.80 -13.89
C ALA A 207 6.12 -14.96 -14.31
N SER A 208 6.56 -16.19 -14.65
CA SER A 208 7.96 -16.51 -14.96
C SER A 208 8.91 -16.12 -13.83
N PHE A 209 8.49 -16.35 -12.59
CA PHE A 209 9.24 -16.05 -11.38
C PHE A 209 9.91 -17.30 -10.81
N ASP A 210 11.15 -17.16 -10.36
CA ASP A 210 11.81 -18.19 -9.58
C ASP A 210 11.22 -18.26 -8.17
N ILE A 211 11.02 -19.48 -7.66
CA ILE A 211 10.47 -19.72 -6.33
C ILE A 211 11.41 -19.15 -5.25
N PRO A 212 10.92 -18.38 -4.27
CA PRO A 212 11.73 -17.84 -3.17
C PRO A 212 12.60 -18.90 -2.49
N GLY A 213 13.86 -18.55 -2.22
CA GLY A 213 14.86 -19.47 -1.66
C GLY A 213 15.63 -20.30 -2.70
N MET A 214 15.28 -20.21 -3.99
CA MET A 214 16.12 -20.74 -5.07
C MET A 214 17.40 -19.92 -5.26
N PRO A 215 18.51 -20.51 -5.74
CA PRO A 215 19.74 -19.78 -6.02
C PRO A 215 19.51 -18.62 -7.00
N GLY A 216 19.94 -17.42 -6.62
CA GLY A 216 19.80 -16.21 -7.45
C GLY A 216 18.60 -15.33 -7.09
N VAL A 217 17.64 -15.85 -6.31
CA VAL A 217 16.53 -15.05 -5.79
C VAL A 217 17.05 -14.11 -4.68
N PRO A 218 16.92 -12.78 -4.84
CA PRO A 218 17.71 -11.83 -4.04
C PRO A 218 17.14 -11.53 -2.64
N LEU A 219 15.89 -11.90 -2.37
CA LEU A 219 15.18 -11.52 -1.15
C LEU A 219 14.76 -12.73 -0.30
N PRO A 220 14.48 -12.53 1.00
CA PRO A 220 14.09 -13.60 1.92
C PRO A 220 12.76 -14.25 1.52
N VAL A 221 12.59 -15.54 1.82
CA VAL A 221 11.33 -16.29 1.66
C VAL A 221 10.21 -15.66 2.50
N GLU A 222 10.52 -15.21 3.71
CA GLU A 222 9.56 -14.57 4.61
C GLU A 222 8.96 -13.29 4.00
N PHE A 223 9.71 -12.61 3.13
CA PHE A 223 9.25 -11.43 2.40
C PHE A 223 8.58 -11.83 1.07
N LEU A 224 9.34 -12.46 0.16
CA LEU A 224 8.86 -12.75 -1.20
C LEU A 224 7.73 -13.78 -1.21
N GLY A 225 7.86 -14.88 -0.45
CA GLY A 225 6.80 -15.89 -0.39
C GLY A 225 5.49 -15.32 0.15
N SER A 226 5.57 -14.49 1.20
CA SER A 226 4.40 -13.76 1.72
C SER A 226 3.83 -12.78 0.69
N HIS A 227 4.69 -11.97 0.06
CA HIS A 227 4.29 -11.03 -1.00
C HIS A 227 3.53 -11.72 -2.13
N ASP A 228 4.06 -12.84 -2.63
CA ASP A 228 3.46 -13.58 -3.73
C ASP A 228 2.11 -14.20 -3.32
N VAL A 229 1.98 -14.64 -2.06
CA VAL A 229 0.68 -15.05 -1.49
C VAL A 229 -0.31 -13.88 -1.50
N HIS A 230 0.13 -12.64 -1.25
CA HIS A 230 -0.77 -11.48 -1.30
C HIS A 230 -1.32 -11.26 -2.71
N HIS A 231 -0.52 -11.44 -3.77
CA HIS A 231 -1.01 -11.37 -5.15
C HIS A 231 -2.11 -12.40 -5.41
N VAL A 232 -1.89 -13.64 -4.99
CA VAL A 232 -2.84 -14.74 -5.20
C VAL A 232 -4.13 -14.54 -4.42
N LEU A 233 -4.05 -14.08 -3.16
CA LEU A 233 -5.23 -13.80 -2.33
C LEU A 233 -5.98 -12.54 -2.77
N ALA A 234 -5.26 -11.46 -3.11
CA ALA A 234 -5.86 -10.24 -3.62
C ALA A 234 -6.42 -10.46 -5.04
N GLY A 235 -5.83 -11.36 -5.82
CA GLY A 235 -6.27 -11.70 -7.17
C GLY A 235 -5.99 -10.59 -8.17
N TYR A 236 -4.77 -10.06 -8.11
CA TYR A 236 -4.21 -9.12 -9.09
C TYR A 236 -2.87 -9.69 -9.60
N ASN A 237 -2.63 -9.56 -10.91
CA ASN A 237 -1.42 -10.06 -11.55
C ASN A 237 -0.17 -9.26 -11.16
N THR A 238 0.95 -9.55 -11.83
CA THR A 238 2.27 -8.93 -11.58
C THR A 238 2.62 -7.81 -12.57
N SER A 239 1.62 -7.23 -13.27
CA SER A 239 1.85 -6.00 -14.02
C SER A 239 2.07 -4.82 -13.07
N ALA A 240 2.60 -3.69 -13.56
CA ALA A 240 2.74 -2.49 -12.75
C ALA A 240 1.41 -2.06 -12.08
N GLN A 241 0.27 -2.19 -12.79
CA GLN A 241 -1.06 -1.97 -12.21
C GLN A 241 -1.40 -3.02 -11.14
N GLY A 242 -1.12 -4.29 -11.40
CA GLY A 242 -1.41 -5.39 -10.47
C GLY A 242 -0.64 -5.29 -9.16
N GLU A 243 0.62 -4.82 -9.21
CA GLU A 243 1.43 -4.45 -8.04
C GLU A 243 0.76 -3.36 -7.20
N VAL A 244 0.32 -2.27 -7.85
CA VAL A 244 -0.38 -1.17 -7.16
C VAL A 244 -1.71 -1.65 -6.57
N TYR A 245 -2.52 -2.41 -7.31
CA TYR A 245 -3.80 -2.90 -6.80
C TYR A 245 -3.66 -3.90 -5.64
N THR A 246 -2.64 -4.75 -5.68
CA THR A 246 -2.28 -5.62 -4.53
C THR A 246 -1.90 -4.80 -3.32
N ALA A 247 -1.11 -3.73 -3.50
CA ALA A 247 -0.75 -2.83 -2.42
C ALA A 247 -1.95 -2.06 -1.86
N VAL A 248 -2.88 -1.62 -2.70
CA VAL A 248 -4.12 -0.94 -2.27
C VAL A 248 -5.02 -1.89 -1.48
N PHE A 249 -5.14 -3.14 -1.91
CA PHE A 249 -5.83 -4.19 -1.15
C PHE A 249 -5.18 -4.38 0.23
N ASN A 250 -3.86 -4.54 0.29
CA ASN A 250 -3.13 -4.67 1.55
C ASN A 250 -3.30 -3.44 2.44
N ALA A 251 -3.34 -2.25 1.84
CA ALA A 251 -3.53 -0.99 2.55
C ALA A 251 -4.94 -0.83 3.15
N GLY A 252 -5.94 -1.46 2.52
CA GLY A 252 -7.29 -1.59 3.07
C GLY A 252 -7.36 -2.60 4.22
N ASN A 253 -6.56 -3.66 4.18
CA ASN A 253 -6.53 -4.73 5.19
C ASN A 253 -5.73 -4.37 6.45
N ALA A 254 -4.57 -3.75 6.30
CA ALA A 254 -3.59 -3.60 7.38
C ALA A 254 -3.61 -2.22 8.03
N SER A 255 -3.40 -2.16 9.36
CA SER A 255 -3.26 -0.90 10.10
C SER A 255 -2.00 -0.11 9.71
N ALA A 256 -0.93 -0.80 9.29
CA ALA A 256 0.31 -0.20 8.78
C ALA A 256 0.32 -0.02 7.24
N GLY A 257 -0.81 -0.24 6.59
CA GLY A 257 -0.89 -0.50 5.15
C GLY A 257 -0.46 0.66 4.23
N ILE A 258 -0.47 1.90 4.72
CA ILE A 258 -0.11 3.07 3.89
C ILE A 258 1.41 3.16 3.66
N GLY A 259 2.24 2.76 4.62
CA GLY A 259 3.70 2.77 4.46
C GLY A 259 4.20 1.74 3.43
N TRP A 260 3.45 0.65 3.22
CA TRP A 260 3.68 -0.26 2.10
C TRP A 260 3.28 0.35 0.77
N LEU A 261 2.07 0.93 0.74
CA LEU A 261 1.52 1.53 -0.46
C LEU A 261 2.42 2.65 -1.00
N SER A 262 3.09 3.40 -0.12
CA SER A 262 4.02 4.45 -0.53
C SER A 262 5.21 3.92 -1.33
N VAL A 263 5.83 2.82 -0.87
CA VAL A 263 6.94 2.13 -1.56
C VAL A 263 6.49 1.62 -2.93
N VAL A 264 5.30 1.02 -3.00
CA VAL A 264 4.77 0.47 -4.26
C VAL A 264 4.41 1.58 -5.23
N LEU A 265 3.78 2.67 -4.80
CA LEU A 265 3.45 3.81 -5.67
C LEU A 265 4.72 4.47 -6.22
N LEU A 266 5.75 4.67 -5.40
CA LEU A 266 7.05 5.15 -5.89
C LEU A 266 7.61 4.23 -6.98
N GLN A 267 7.62 2.92 -6.76
CA GLN A 267 8.22 1.94 -7.66
C GLN A 267 7.44 1.76 -8.97
N TRP A 268 6.14 1.55 -8.86
CA TRP A 268 5.29 0.98 -9.91
C TRP A 268 4.30 1.97 -10.51
N HIS A 269 4.14 3.14 -9.90
CA HIS A 269 3.39 4.25 -10.49
C HIS A 269 4.34 5.36 -10.92
N GLN A 270 5.21 5.85 -10.04
CA GLN A 270 6.12 6.96 -10.33
C GLN A 270 7.44 6.56 -10.99
N GLY A 271 7.64 5.26 -11.29
CA GLY A 271 8.84 4.79 -11.97
C GLY A 271 10.14 5.01 -11.20
N VAL A 272 10.09 5.05 -9.86
CA VAL A 272 11.27 5.23 -9.01
C VAL A 272 11.78 3.89 -8.53
N LYS A 273 12.90 3.40 -9.06
CA LYS A 273 13.53 2.16 -8.58
C LYS A 273 13.93 2.24 -7.10
N LEU A 274 13.29 1.38 -6.30
CA LEU A 274 13.60 1.05 -4.92
C LEU A 274 14.10 -0.41 -4.85
N GLY A 275 15.12 -0.65 -4.03
CA GLY A 275 15.64 -1.99 -3.81
C GLY A 275 16.14 -2.69 -5.09
N VAL A 276 15.71 -3.93 -5.28
CA VAL A 276 16.26 -4.86 -6.29
C VAL A 276 15.33 -5.12 -7.49
N PHE A 277 14.08 -4.66 -7.42
CA PHE A 277 13.08 -4.89 -8.46
C PHE A 277 13.19 -3.87 -9.60
N PRO A 278 12.75 -4.22 -10.82
CA PRO A 278 12.55 -3.22 -11.88
C PRO A 278 11.47 -2.22 -11.47
N GLU A 279 11.58 -0.99 -11.96
CA GLU A 279 10.53 0.03 -11.82
C GLU A 279 9.50 -0.12 -12.95
N GLY A 280 8.33 0.46 -12.74
CA GLY A 280 7.26 0.47 -13.73
C GLY A 280 6.43 1.75 -13.64
N HIS A 281 5.59 1.94 -14.65
CA HIS A 281 4.66 3.05 -14.70
C HIS A 281 3.26 2.48 -14.96
N SER A 282 2.36 2.68 -14.00
CA SER A 282 1.01 2.13 -14.03
C SER A 282 0.01 3.22 -14.33
N HIS A 283 -0.91 2.92 -15.23
CA HIS A 283 -2.14 3.67 -15.40
C HIS A 283 -3.19 3.14 -14.42
N LEU A 284 -3.56 3.98 -13.47
CA LEU A 284 -4.45 3.62 -12.38
C LEU A 284 -5.92 3.82 -12.77
N ASP A 285 -6.75 2.84 -12.48
CA ASP A 285 -8.20 2.92 -12.62
C ASP A 285 -8.83 3.15 -11.23
N PRO A 286 -9.44 4.32 -10.97
CA PRO A 286 -10.03 4.64 -9.68
C PRO A 286 -11.09 3.63 -9.20
N GLU A 287 -11.88 3.04 -10.11
CA GLU A 287 -12.91 2.07 -9.74
C GLU A 287 -12.28 0.74 -9.28
N ILE A 288 -11.22 0.30 -9.94
CA ILE A 288 -10.47 -0.90 -9.54
C ILE A 288 -9.78 -0.66 -8.21
N MET A 289 -9.20 0.52 -8.00
CA MET A 289 -8.58 0.89 -6.73
C MET A 289 -9.58 0.92 -5.57
N ALA A 290 -10.76 1.53 -5.79
CA ALA A 290 -11.83 1.53 -4.81
C ALA A 290 -12.29 0.10 -4.48
N THR A 291 -12.40 -0.75 -5.51
CA THR A 291 -12.71 -2.17 -5.33
C THR A 291 -11.63 -2.89 -4.52
N ALA A 292 -10.35 -2.71 -4.85
CA ALA A 292 -9.23 -3.30 -4.12
C ALA A 292 -9.22 -2.88 -2.64
N ALA A 293 -9.36 -1.58 -2.38
CA ALA A 293 -9.40 -1.03 -1.03
C ALA A 293 -10.60 -1.57 -0.24
N HIS A 294 -11.78 -1.64 -0.87
CA HIS A 294 -12.97 -2.21 -0.25
C HIS A 294 -12.76 -3.68 0.11
N ARG A 295 -12.27 -4.49 -0.83
CA ARG A 295 -12.01 -5.92 -0.57
C ARG A 295 -10.99 -6.12 0.55
N GLY A 296 -9.92 -5.32 0.56
CA GLY A 296 -8.94 -5.28 1.65
C GLY A 296 -9.58 -5.00 3.00
N SER A 297 -10.45 -3.99 3.07
CA SER A 297 -11.13 -3.59 4.31
C SER A 297 -12.06 -4.65 4.93
N GLN A 298 -12.53 -5.61 4.13
CA GLN A 298 -13.38 -6.70 4.60
C GLN A 298 -12.57 -7.91 5.08
N THR A 299 -11.27 -7.96 4.78
CA THR A 299 -10.38 -9.06 5.17
C THR A 299 -10.15 -9.01 6.69
N THR A 300 -10.47 -10.11 7.38
CA THR A 300 -10.56 -10.18 8.85
C THR A 300 -9.25 -10.50 9.55
N THR A 301 -8.21 -10.85 8.80
CA THR A 301 -6.87 -11.15 9.32
C THR A 301 -5.90 -10.12 8.76
N ASP A 302 -5.06 -9.54 9.61
CA ASP A 302 -3.97 -8.66 9.15
C ASP A 302 -2.91 -9.48 8.42
N LEU A 303 -3.01 -9.51 7.09
CA LEU A 303 -2.08 -10.23 6.21
C LEU A 303 -0.71 -9.56 6.18
N TYR A 304 -0.61 -8.31 6.62
CA TYR A 304 0.64 -7.58 6.65
C TYR A 304 1.51 -7.90 7.87
N SER A 305 0.91 -8.50 8.91
CA SER A 305 1.62 -8.86 10.12
C SER A 305 2.76 -9.85 9.84
N ALA A 306 3.98 -9.53 10.28
CA ALA A 306 5.11 -10.46 10.23
C ALA A 306 4.87 -11.75 11.07
N SER A 307 3.86 -11.75 11.94
CA SER A 307 3.45 -12.91 12.73
C SER A 307 2.38 -13.79 12.06
N TRP A 308 1.87 -13.37 10.88
CA TRP A 308 0.89 -14.15 10.13
C TRP A 308 1.55 -15.39 9.51
N ASP A 309 1.09 -16.56 9.92
CA ASP A 309 1.60 -17.86 9.43
C ASP A 309 0.94 -18.24 8.10
N TRP A 310 1.32 -17.56 7.03
CA TRP A 310 0.83 -17.81 5.69
C TRP A 310 1.27 -19.18 5.14
N MET A 311 2.42 -19.71 5.59
CA MET A 311 2.93 -21.01 5.13
C MET A 311 2.00 -22.15 5.54
N ALA A 312 1.39 -22.07 6.72
CA ALA A 312 0.41 -23.05 7.19
C ALA A 312 -0.82 -23.18 6.28
N LEU A 313 -1.11 -22.16 5.45
CA LEU A 313 -2.27 -22.14 4.56
C LEU A 313 -1.99 -22.75 3.19
N LEU A 314 -0.71 -23.00 2.83
CA LEU A 314 -0.34 -23.43 1.48
C LEU A 314 -1.01 -24.75 1.06
N ASN A 315 -1.26 -25.67 1.98
CA ASN A 315 -1.88 -26.95 1.63
C ASN A 315 -3.40 -26.97 1.80
N GLU A 316 -3.99 -25.85 2.23
CA GLU A 316 -5.44 -25.72 2.43
C GLU A 316 -6.14 -25.34 1.11
N PRO A 317 -7.39 -25.79 0.89
CA PRO A 317 -8.16 -25.43 -0.31
C PRO A 317 -8.30 -23.91 -0.45
N PHE A 318 -8.01 -23.37 -1.64
CA PHE A 318 -7.96 -21.91 -1.87
C PHE A 318 -9.24 -21.19 -1.43
N ASP A 319 -10.41 -21.70 -1.82
CA ASP A 319 -11.70 -21.11 -1.45
C ASP A 319 -11.93 -21.10 0.07
N GLN A 320 -11.42 -22.11 0.79
CA GLN A 320 -11.51 -22.16 2.25
C GLN A 320 -10.57 -21.14 2.89
N VAL A 321 -9.37 -20.95 2.34
CA VAL A 321 -8.45 -19.90 2.78
C VAL A 321 -9.12 -18.53 2.62
N CYS A 322 -9.60 -18.18 1.43
CA CYS A 322 -10.28 -16.90 1.19
C CYS A 322 -11.48 -16.68 2.12
N SER A 323 -12.32 -17.70 2.30
CA SER A 323 -13.45 -17.66 3.22
C SER A 323 -13.02 -17.44 4.68
N SER A 324 -11.99 -18.16 5.15
CA SER A 324 -11.49 -18.03 6.52
C SER A 324 -10.86 -16.68 6.83
N LEU A 325 -10.28 -16.03 5.81
CA LEU A 325 -9.68 -14.70 5.90
C LEU A 325 -10.70 -13.58 5.66
N GLY A 326 -11.95 -13.91 5.31
CA GLY A 326 -12.99 -12.92 5.01
C GLY A 326 -12.76 -12.14 3.71
N ILE A 327 -12.02 -12.71 2.75
CA ILE A 327 -11.72 -12.05 1.48
C ILE A 327 -12.93 -12.15 0.54
N PRO A 328 -13.57 -11.03 0.16
CA PRO A 328 -14.72 -11.04 -0.73
C PRO A 328 -14.32 -11.24 -2.21
N GLU A 329 -15.31 -11.64 -3.03
CA GLU A 329 -15.19 -11.69 -4.48
C GLU A 329 -14.82 -10.32 -5.10
N GLY A 330 -14.52 -10.30 -6.40
CA GLY A 330 -14.15 -9.09 -7.14
C GLY A 330 -12.66 -9.00 -7.48
N SER A 331 -11.95 -10.13 -7.49
CA SER A 331 -10.62 -10.21 -8.08
C SER A 331 -10.68 -10.11 -9.61
N LEU A 332 -9.60 -9.61 -10.21
CA LEU A 332 -9.41 -9.58 -11.66
C LEU A 332 -8.79 -10.88 -12.18
N VAL A 333 -8.04 -11.57 -11.34
CA VAL A 333 -7.39 -12.85 -11.61
C VAL A 333 -7.88 -13.88 -10.60
N ARG A 334 -8.18 -15.09 -11.06
CA ARG A 334 -8.64 -16.22 -10.24
C ARG A 334 -7.77 -17.45 -10.49
N PRO A 335 -7.83 -18.46 -9.60
CA PRO A 335 -7.22 -19.76 -9.88
C PRO A 335 -7.61 -20.29 -11.28
N GLY A 336 -6.60 -20.61 -12.10
CA GLY A 336 -6.77 -21.04 -13.49
C GLY A 336 -6.69 -19.93 -14.54
N ASP A 337 -6.69 -18.65 -14.14
CA ASP A 337 -6.34 -17.53 -15.01
C ASP A 337 -4.81 -17.33 -15.05
N PHE A 338 -4.33 -16.52 -16.01
CA PHE A 338 -2.91 -16.21 -16.18
C PHE A 338 -2.45 -15.11 -15.21
N TRP A 339 -1.43 -15.40 -14.40
CA TRP A 339 -0.93 -14.48 -13.35
C TRP A 339 0.16 -13.50 -13.79
N GLY A 340 0.78 -13.72 -14.94
CA GLY A 340 1.80 -12.82 -15.47
C GLY A 340 1.22 -11.47 -15.94
N PRO A 341 2.09 -10.50 -16.28
CA PRO A 341 1.64 -9.30 -16.97
C PRO A 341 0.96 -9.69 -18.29
N PRO A 342 -0.08 -8.96 -18.71
CA PRO A 342 -0.73 -9.24 -19.98
C PRO A 342 0.29 -9.16 -21.12
N PRO A 343 0.21 -10.03 -22.14
CA PRO A 343 1.13 -9.97 -23.27
C PRO A 343 1.03 -8.61 -23.97
N GLU A 344 2.18 -8.05 -24.35
CA GLU A 344 2.28 -6.74 -24.99
C GLU A 344 1.33 -6.66 -26.21
N GLY A 345 0.37 -5.73 -26.16
CA GLY A 345 -0.58 -5.44 -27.26
C GLY A 345 -1.98 -6.06 -27.13
N SER A 346 -2.42 -6.38 -25.91
CA SER A 346 -3.82 -6.79 -25.62
C SER A 346 -4.72 -5.60 -25.29
#